data_AF-A0A532D5G3-F1
#
_entry.id   AF-A0A532D5G3-F1
#
_cell.length_a   1.000
_cell.length_b   1.000
_cell.length_c   1.000
_cell.angle_alpha   90.00
_cell.angle_beta   90.00
_cell.angle_gamma   90.00
#
_symmetry.space_group_name_H-M   'P 1'
#
loop_
_entity.id
_entity.type
_entity.pdbx_description
1 polymer ?
#
loop_
_entity_poly.entity_id
_entity_poly.type
_entity_poly.pdbx_seq_one_letter_code
_entity_poly.pdbx_strand_id
1 'polypeptide(L)' 'MPSFRIFAWWFVVGSTMALAVIMLQGGIREVMQAQGPLWDAKIAEVLTAIVGGGLLGGCVALILDRLKKP' A
#
# COMPACT_ATOMS: atom_id res chain seq x y z
N MET A 1 10.71 1.23 20.63
CA MET A 1 11.11 0.36 19.50
C MET A 1 11.31 1.23 18.24
N PRO A 2 12.52 1.75 17.98
CA PRO A 2 12.75 2.69 16.88
C PRO A 2 12.40 2.12 15.50
N SER A 3 12.66 0.82 15.29
CA SER A 3 12.35 0.12 14.04
C SER A 3 10.84 0.10 13.72
N PHE A 4 9.98 -0.08 14.72
CA PHE A 4 8.52 -0.07 14.50
C PHE A 4 8.03 1.31 14.05
N ARG A 5 8.60 2.39 14.59
CA ARG A 5 8.27 3.76 14.17
C ARG A 5 8.70 4.04 12.73
N ILE A 6 9.87 3.55 12.34
CA ILE A 6 10.38 3.66 10.96
C ILE A 6 9.48 2.86 10.01
N PHE A 7 9.15 1.61 10.37
CA PHE A 7 8.23 0.78 9.61
C PHE A 7 6.88 1.47 9.42
N ALA A 8 6.25 1.95 10.50
CA ALA A 8 4.93 2.57 10.44
C ALA A 8 4.92 3.84 9.57
N TRP A 9 5.96 4.67 9.67
CA TRP A 9 6.09 5.86 8.83
C TRP A 9 6.19 5.50 7.34
N TRP A 10 7.09 4.58 7.00
CA TRP A 10 7.29 4.14 5.62
C TRP A 10 6.12 3.31 5.07
N PHE A 11 5.40 2.62 5.94
CA PHE A 11 4.14 1.95 5.59
C PHE A 11 3.09 2.96 5.14
N VAL A 12 2.88 4.04 5.91
CA VAL A 12 1.92 5.09 5.54
C VAL A 12 2.32 5.76 4.22
N VAL A 13 3.61 6.04 4.02
CA VAL A 13 4.11 6.61 2.75
C VAL A 13 3.86 5.65 1.59
N GLY A 14 4.18 4.35 1.74
CA GLY A 14 3.98 3.34 0.71
C GLY A 14 2.50 3.13 0.36
N SER A 15 1.62 3.07 1.36
CA SER A 15 0.17 2.97 1.15
C SER A 15 -0.42 4.21 0.49
N THR A 16 0.06 5.41 0.87
CA THR A 16 -0.39 6.67 0.25
C THR A 16 0.03 6.73 -1.22
N MET A 17 1.24 6.29 -1.54
CA MET A 17 1.73 6.23 -2.92
C MET A 17 0.92 5.24 -3.77
N ALA A 18 0.65 4.03 -3.24
CA ALA A 18 -0.19 3.05 -3.91
C ALA A 18 -1.62 3.58 -4.14
N LEU A 19 -2.21 4.26 -3.16
CA LEU A 19 -3.51 4.90 -3.29
C LEU A 19 -3.51 5.98 -4.39
N ALA A 20 -2.49 6.84 -4.43
CA ALA A 20 -2.35 7.89 -5.44
C ALA A 20 -2.24 7.29 -6.86
N VAL A 21 -1.50 6.20 -7.01
CA VAL A 21 -1.37 5.48 -8.28
C VAL A 21 -2.70 4.84 -8.70
N ILE A 22 -3.43 4.20 -7.77
CA ILE A 22 -4.75 3.60 -8.06
C ILE A 22 -5.77 4.67 -8.48
N MET A 23 -5.75 5.85 -7.84
CA MET A 23 -6.56 7.00 -8.25
C MET A 23 -6.23 7.45 -9.69
N LEU A 24 -4.95 7.54 -10.04
CA LEU A 24 -4.50 7.94 -11.37
C LEU A 24 -4.78 6.90 -12.45
N GLN A 25 -4.66 5.61 -12.13
CA GLN A 25 -4.98 4.51 -13.05
C GLN A 25 -6.49 4.31 -13.26
N GLY A 26 -7.33 5.05 -12.52
CA GLY A 26 -8.78 4.93 -12.60
C GLY A 26 -9.35 3.70 -11.87
N GLY A 27 -8.58 3.06 -10.98
CA GLY A 27 -9.02 1.85 -10.27
C GLY A 27 -10.27 2.07 -9.41
N ILE A 28 -10.51 3.30 -8.94
CA ILE A 28 -11.74 3.66 -8.20
C ILE A 28 -12.94 3.76 -9.14
N ARG A 29 -12.72 4.19 -10.39
CA ARG A 29 -13.76 4.25 -11.41
C ARG A 29 -14.18 2.83 -11.80
N GLU A 30 -13.23 1.91 -11.92
CA GLU A 30 -13.48 0.48 -12.14
C GLU A 30 -14.32 -0.12 -11.00
N VAL A 31 -13.99 0.18 -9.73
CA VAL A 31 -14.79 -0.26 -8.56
C VAL A 31 -16.19 0.33 -8.58
N MET A 32 -16.37 1.60 -8.96
CA MET A 32 -17.69 2.24 -9.05
C MET A 32 -18.54 1.73 -10.21
N GLN A 33 -17.93 1.37 -11.35
CA GLN A 33 -18.64 0.86 -12.52
C GLN A 33 -18.93 -0.64 -12.44
N ALA A 34 -18.14 -1.39 -11.66
CA ALA A 34 -18.40 -2.79 -11.35
C ALA A 34 -19.51 -2.96 -10.29
N GLN A 35 -20.70 -2.41 -10.53
CA GLN A 35 -21.87 -2.69 -9.68
C GLN A 35 -22.46 -4.07 -10.04
N GLY A 36 -22.09 -5.10 -9.27
CA GLY A 36 -22.52 -6.49 -9.42
C GLY A 36 -21.76 -7.44 -8.48
N PRO A 37 -21.89 -8.78 -8.62
CA PRO A 37 -21.25 -9.77 -7.74
C PRO A 37 -19.70 -9.74 -7.73
N LEU A 38 -19.06 -9.00 -8.65
CA LEU A 38 -17.61 -8.79 -8.68
C LEU A 38 -17.15 -7.60 -7.81
N TRP A 39 -18.07 -6.84 -7.22
CA TRP A 39 -17.72 -5.63 -6.46
C TRP A 39 -16.87 -5.94 -5.23
N ASP A 40 -17.22 -6.98 -4.46
CA ASP A 40 -16.43 -7.43 -3.31
C ASP A 40 -15.00 -7.84 -3.69
N ALA A 41 -14.85 -8.54 -4.81
CA ALA A 41 -13.53 -8.97 -5.31
C ALA A 41 -12.66 -7.76 -5.71
N LYS A 42 -13.26 -6.75 -6.37
CA LYS A 42 -12.53 -5.54 -6.76
C LYS A 42 -12.16 -4.65 -5.59
N ILE A 43 -13.00 -4.57 -4.55
CA ILE A 43 -12.64 -3.91 -3.29
C ILE A 43 -11.46 -4.63 -2.64
N ALA A 44 -11.50 -5.96 -2.56
CA ALA A 44 -10.42 -6.75 -1.97
C ALA A 44 -9.09 -6.53 -2.72
N GLU A 45 -9.11 -6.46 -4.05
CA GLU A 45 -7.95 -6.17 -4.90
C GLU A 45 -7.35 -4.79 -4.62
N VAL A 46 -8.19 -3.75 -4.56
CA VAL A 46 -7.74 -2.39 -4.23
C VAL A 46 -7.16 -2.31 -2.82
N LEU A 47 -7.82 -2.96 -1.85
CA LEU A 47 -7.36 -3.00 -0.47
C LEU A 47 -6.01 -3.72 -0.35
N THR A 48 -5.86 -4.87 -1.01
CA THR A 48 -4.60 -5.62 -1.03
C THR A 48 -3.49 -4.85 -1.71
N ALA A 49 -3.76 -4.10 -2.76
CA ALA A 49 -2.77 -3.23 -3.40
C ALA A 49 -2.28 -2.11 -2.46
N ILE A 50 -3.19 -1.44 -1.73
CA ILE A 50 -2.83 -0.37 -0.78
C ILE A 50 -2.02 -0.91 0.40
N VAL A 51 -2.46 -2.03 0.98
CA VAL A 51 -1.77 -2.68 2.11
C VAL A 51 -0.43 -3.25 1.64
N GLY A 52 -0.38 -3.86 0.46
CA GLY A 52 0.84 -4.39 -0.14
C GLY A 52 1.87 -3.29 -0.42
N GLY A 53 1.46 -2.15 -0.96
CA GLY A 53 2.33 -0.99 -1.18
C GLY A 53 2.94 -0.45 0.12
N GLY A 54 2.15 -0.40 1.19
CA GLY A 54 2.64 -0.04 2.52
C GLY A 54 3.61 -1.06 3.09
N LEU A 55 3.30 -2.35 2.99
CA LEU A 55 4.17 -3.44 3.47
C LEU A 55 5.52 -3.43 2.76
N LEU A 56 5.53 -3.24 1.44
CA LEU A 56 6.77 -3.12 0.66
C LEU A 56 7.60 -1.92 1.13
N GLY A 57 6.98 -0.74 1.26
CA GLY A 57 7.66 0.46 1.76
C GLY A 57 8.25 0.29 3.16
N GLY A 58 7.46 -0.26 4.08
CA GLY A 58 7.88 -0.52 5.46
C GLY A 58 9.02 -1.56 5.55
N CYS A 59 8.92 -2.67 4.81
CA CYS A 59 9.95 -3.71 4.80
C CYS A 59 11.28 -3.22 4.20
N VAL A 60 11.23 -2.47 3.09
CA VAL A 60 12.44 -1.90 2.48
C VAL A 60 13.13 -0.92 3.44
N ALA A 61 12.37 -0.07 4.13
CA ALA A 61 12.92 0.86 5.10
C ALA A 61 13.63 0.15 6.27
N LEU A 62 13.07 -0.96 6.76
CA LEU A 62 13.72 -1.78 7.79
C LEU A 62 15.01 -2.43 7.28
N ILE A 63 15.01 -2.94 6.05
CA ILE A 63 16.22 -3.54 5.45
C ILE A 63 17.32 -2.48 5.32
N LEU A 64 16.98 -1.28 4.84
CA LEU A 64 17.94 -0.17 4.71
C LEU A 64 18.45 0.31 6.09
N ASP A 65 17.59 0.38 7.11
CA ASP A 65 17.98 0.70 8.49
C ASP A 65 18.97 -0.34 9.05
N ARG A 66 18.78 -1.62 8.71
CA ARG A 66 19.70 -2.69 9.08
C ARG A 66 21.02 -2.66 8.31
N LEU A 67 20.99 -2.36 7.01
CA LEU A 67 22.20 -2.28 6.18
C LEU A 67 23.08 -1.08 6.53
N LYS A 68 22.45 0.02 7.00
CA LYS A 68 23.14 1.24 7.44
C LYS A 68 23.83 1.10 8.80
N LYS A 69 23.50 0.06 9.57
CA LYS A 69 24.13 -0.23 10.85
C LYS A 69 25.37 -1.11 10.58
N PRO A 70 26.61 -0.57 10.70
CA PRO A 70 27.82 -1.38 10.54
C PRO A 70 27.94 -2.44 11.63
#